data_AF-A0AAE1PEI2-F1
#
_entry.id   AF-A0AAE1PEI2-F1
#
_cell.length_a   1.000
_cell.length_b   1.000
_cell.length_c   1.000
_cell.angle_alpha   90.00
_cell.angle_beta   90.00
_cell.angle_gamma   90.00
#
_symmetry.space_group_name_H-M   'P 1'
#
loop_
_entity.id
_entity.type
_entity.pdbx_description
1 polymer ?
#
loop_
_entity_poly.entity_id
_entity_poly.type
_entity_poly.pdbx_seq_one_letter_code
_entity_poly.pdbx_strand_id
1 'polypeptide(L)'
;MMESCFEGEAYGMWYAKSEKVRQACYLQPADPDIVNTAVDYVITSYKPDGSVKTPLYPRQLVDTVVKYSKYQLSNFTCQMHGLGYLKDDLSLDYQYIADELMNFTIPEDLKADLQMLGGYCRDITSCYNPNFFGKMTEKEVNIKRAVFYVRCDKEVRSMACMKKDIKSHLAEFDTSSMPEKDPNVLLHAFINVEGNDELKLY
;
A
#
# COMPACT_ATOMS: atom_id res chain seq x y z
N MET A 1 4.86 -1.21 13.96
CA MET A 1 3.66 -2.02 13.64
C MET A 1 3.99 -3.26 12.78
N MET A 2 5.02 -3.26 11.90
CA MET A 2 5.48 -4.51 11.25
C MET A 2 6.33 -5.43 12.16
N GLU A 3 6.99 -4.87 13.18
CA GLU A 3 7.86 -5.62 14.11
C GLU A 3 7.16 -6.73 14.91
N SER A 4 5.84 -6.63 15.15
CA SER A 4 5.11 -7.66 15.91
C SER A 4 4.66 -8.84 15.06
N CYS A 5 4.64 -8.70 13.74
CA CYS A 5 4.02 -9.68 12.85
C CYS A 5 5.02 -10.70 12.27
N PHE A 6 6.20 -10.20 11.91
CA PHE A 6 7.30 -11.00 11.39
C PHE A 6 8.30 -11.19 12.54
N GLU A 7 8.49 -12.43 12.96
CA GLU A 7 9.41 -12.72 14.06
C GLU A 7 10.87 -12.43 13.64
N GLY A 8 11.55 -11.60 14.45
CA GLY A 8 13.00 -11.39 14.53
C GLY A 8 13.78 -11.37 13.21
N GLU A 9 14.22 -12.54 12.77
CA GLU A 9 15.18 -12.71 11.68
C GLU A 9 14.57 -12.38 10.30
N ALA A 10 13.35 -12.85 10.03
CA ALA A 10 12.67 -12.59 8.76
C ALA A 10 12.39 -11.10 8.57
N TYR A 11 11.93 -10.42 9.64
CA TYR A 11 11.75 -8.97 9.64
C TYR A 11 13.07 -8.24 9.47
N GLY A 12 14.12 -8.64 10.20
CA GLY A 12 15.43 -8.01 10.13
C GLY A 12 16.05 -8.08 8.74
N MET A 13 15.95 -9.22 8.06
CA MET A 13 16.45 -9.37 6.69
C MET A 13 15.68 -8.50 5.69
N TRP A 14 14.34 -8.53 5.74
CA TRP A 14 13.51 -7.69 4.87
C TRP A 14 13.74 -6.21 5.12
N TYR A 15 13.83 -5.80 6.39
CA TYR A 15 14.09 -4.43 6.80
C TYR A 15 15.46 -3.97 6.31
N ALA A 16 16.51 -4.77 6.48
CA ALA A 16 17.85 -4.45 5.99
C ALA A 16 17.89 -4.31 4.46
N LYS A 17 17.21 -5.20 3.72
CA LYS A 17 17.05 -5.10 2.26
C LYS A 17 16.35 -3.79 1.88
N SER A 18 15.22 -3.51 2.52
CA SER A 18 14.40 -2.32 2.25
C SER A 18 15.12 -1.02 2.59
N GLU A 19 15.85 -0.98 3.70
CA GLU A 19 16.61 0.18 4.15
C GLU A 19 17.78 0.48 3.21
N LYS A 20 18.50 -0.57 2.75
CA LYS A 20 19.55 -0.42 1.75
C LYS A 20 19.02 0.20 0.45
N VAL A 21 17.87 -0.28 -0.03
CA VAL A 21 17.21 0.26 -1.21
C VAL A 21 16.72 1.70 -0.98
N ARG A 22 16.11 1.97 0.18
CA ARG A 22 15.64 3.31 0.56
C ARG A 22 16.77 4.33 0.53
N GLN A 23 17.93 4.00 1.12
CA GLN A 23 19.10 4.87 1.12
C GLN A 23 19.65 5.11 -0.28
N ALA A 24 19.68 4.07 -1.13
CA ALA A 24 20.11 4.20 -2.52
C ALA A 24 19.19 5.14 -3.32
N CYS A 25 17.88 5.08 -3.08
CA CYS A 25 16.89 5.87 -3.81
C CYS A 25 16.75 7.32 -3.31
N TYR A 26 16.96 7.57 -2.01
CA TYR A 26 16.79 8.92 -1.42
C TYR A 26 17.73 9.98 -2.03
N LEU A 27 18.85 9.54 -2.61
CA LEU A 27 19.88 10.38 -3.21
C LEU A 27 19.73 10.54 -4.73
N GLN A 28 18.76 9.86 -5.37
CA GLN A 28 18.62 9.92 -6.81
C GLN A 28 17.71 11.07 -7.27
N PRO A 29 18.09 11.77 -8.35
CA PRO A 29 17.21 12.75 -8.97
C PRO A 29 15.97 12.04 -9.54
N ALA A 30 14.85 12.76 -9.53
CA ALA A 30 13.59 12.17 -9.93
C ALA A 30 13.61 11.80 -11.42
N ASP A 31 13.20 10.57 -11.77
CA ASP A 31 13.15 10.13 -13.18
C ASP A 31 12.16 11.01 -13.95
N PRO A 32 12.62 11.84 -14.90
CA PRO A 32 11.78 12.83 -15.56
C PRO A 32 10.62 12.23 -16.35
N ASP A 33 10.73 10.98 -16.84
CA ASP A 33 9.68 10.34 -17.64
C ASP A 33 8.54 9.83 -16.78
N ILE A 34 8.84 9.27 -15.61
CA ILE A 34 7.86 8.85 -14.57
C ILE A 34 7.15 10.07 -13.97
N VAL A 35 7.92 11.13 -13.79
CA VAL A 35 7.57 12.36 -13.09
C VAL A 35 6.63 13.27 -13.87
N ASN A 36 6.75 13.30 -15.21
CA ASN A 36 5.92 14.17 -16.04
C ASN A 36 4.52 13.60 -16.26
N THR A 37 4.37 12.29 -16.32
CA THR A 37 3.06 11.63 -16.48
C THR A 37 2.22 11.75 -15.19
N ALA A 38 2.77 11.35 -14.04
CA ALA A 38 1.98 11.31 -12.80
C ALA A 38 1.64 12.70 -12.18
N VAL A 39 2.23 13.78 -12.67
CA VAL A 39 1.91 15.16 -12.24
C VAL A 39 0.74 15.77 -12.98
N ASP A 40 0.52 15.39 -14.23
CA ASP A 40 -0.70 15.78 -14.94
C ASP A 40 -1.94 15.26 -14.21
N TYR A 41 -1.83 14.18 -13.44
CA TYR A 41 -2.86 13.68 -12.52
C TYR A 41 -3.16 14.60 -11.32
N VAL A 42 -2.13 15.11 -10.63
CA VAL A 42 -2.31 16.11 -9.56
C VAL A 42 -2.85 17.40 -10.13
N ILE A 43 -2.52 17.75 -11.37
CA ILE A 43 -3.04 18.95 -11.99
C ILE A 43 -4.48 18.74 -12.48
N THR A 44 -4.85 17.57 -13.00
CA THR A 44 -6.21 17.29 -13.52
C THR A 44 -7.24 17.08 -12.42
N SER A 45 -6.89 16.47 -11.29
CA SER A 45 -7.78 16.38 -10.12
C SER A 45 -8.07 17.73 -9.46
N TYR A 46 -7.27 18.76 -9.79
CA TYR A 46 -7.44 20.14 -9.35
C TYR A 46 -7.92 21.07 -10.48
N LYS A 47 -8.06 20.57 -11.70
CA LYS A 47 -8.64 21.31 -12.83
C LYS A 47 -10.15 21.07 -12.84
N PRO A 48 -10.95 22.11 -12.64
CA PRO A 48 -12.36 22.02 -12.95
C PRO A 48 -12.53 21.85 -14.46
N ASP A 49 -13.64 21.22 -14.84
CA ASP A 49 -14.10 20.96 -16.20
C ASP A 49 -14.42 22.25 -17.00
N GLY A 50 -13.49 23.20 -17.11
CA GLY A 50 -13.71 24.47 -17.80
C GLY A 50 -14.82 25.36 -17.19
N SER A 51 -15.51 24.89 -16.13
CA SER A 51 -16.62 25.59 -15.47
C SER A 51 -16.17 26.64 -14.46
N VAL A 52 -14.95 26.52 -13.92
CA VAL A 52 -14.45 27.47 -12.92
C VAL A 52 -13.50 28.47 -13.58
N LYS A 53 -13.95 29.72 -13.63
CA LYS A 53 -13.20 30.87 -14.17
C LYS A 53 -12.03 31.31 -13.29
N THR A 54 -11.95 30.81 -12.05
CA THR A 54 -10.96 31.20 -11.04
C THR A 54 -10.28 29.95 -10.47
N PRO A 55 -8.94 29.85 -10.46
CA PRO A 55 -8.27 28.68 -9.91
C PRO A 55 -8.59 28.49 -8.42
N LEU A 56 -8.93 27.26 -8.02
CA LEU A 56 -9.27 26.91 -6.63
C LEU A 56 -8.09 27.12 -5.66
N TYR A 57 -6.84 27.12 -6.17
CA TYR A 57 -5.63 27.25 -5.37
C TYR A 57 -4.60 28.20 -6.01
N PRO A 58 -3.76 28.87 -5.21
CA PRO A 58 -2.66 29.68 -5.72
C PRO A 58 -1.65 28.84 -6.50
N ARG A 59 -1.12 29.40 -7.59
CA ARG A 59 -0.13 28.73 -8.45
C ARG A 59 1.10 28.22 -7.68
N GLN A 60 1.62 29.01 -6.74
CA GLN A 60 2.77 28.62 -5.91
C GLN A 60 2.51 27.37 -5.07
N LEU A 61 1.29 27.23 -4.54
CA LEU A 61 0.88 26.04 -3.79
C LEU A 61 0.83 24.83 -4.72
N VAL A 62 0.22 24.98 -5.89
CA VAL A 62 0.16 23.92 -6.91
C VAL A 62 1.56 23.48 -7.33
N ASP A 63 2.45 24.42 -7.63
CA ASP A 63 3.84 24.12 -8.03
C ASP A 63 4.60 23.38 -6.92
N THR A 64 4.36 23.73 -5.65
CA THR A 64 4.96 23.08 -4.49
C THR A 64 4.45 21.65 -4.32
N VAL A 65 3.13 21.45 -4.39
CA VAL A 65 2.51 20.12 -4.31
C VAL A 65 3.00 19.24 -5.44
N VAL A 66 3.00 19.76 -6.67
CA VAL A 66 3.54 19.09 -7.85
C VAL A 66 4.98 18.65 -7.60
N LYS A 67 5.88 19.57 -7.23
CA LYS A 67 7.29 19.25 -6.96
C LYS A 67 7.45 18.16 -5.89
N TYR A 68 6.68 18.23 -4.82
CA TYR A 68 6.71 17.23 -3.76
C TYR A 68 6.20 15.86 -4.24
N SER A 69 5.08 15.83 -4.97
CA SER A 69 4.54 14.60 -5.57
C SER A 69 5.52 13.94 -6.54
N LYS A 70 6.23 14.74 -7.36
CA LYS A 70 7.31 14.24 -8.26
C LYS A 70 8.38 13.51 -7.47
N TYR A 71 8.86 14.13 -6.39
CA TYR A 71 9.88 13.57 -5.53
C TYR A 71 9.42 12.27 -4.85
N GLN A 72 8.21 12.27 -4.28
CA GLN A 72 7.64 11.10 -3.62
C GLN A 72 7.44 9.92 -4.57
N LEU A 73 6.90 10.18 -5.77
CA LEU A 73 6.67 9.14 -6.76
C LEU A 73 7.97 8.56 -7.31
N SER A 74 8.99 9.38 -7.55
CA SER A 74 10.27 8.86 -8.01
C SER A 74 10.99 8.04 -6.94
N ASN A 75 10.91 8.45 -5.67
CA ASN A 75 11.43 7.64 -4.58
C ASN A 75 10.68 6.31 -4.48
N PHE A 76 9.36 6.35 -4.61
CA PHE A 76 8.51 5.16 -4.59
C PHE A 76 8.88 4.20 -5.71
N THR A 77 8.91 4.65 -6.97
CA THR A 77 9.20 3.77 -8.11
C THR A 77 10.62 3.22 -8.03
N CYS A 78 11.61 4.03 -7.65
CA CYS A 78 12.98 3.56 -7.41
C CYS A 78 13.02 2.46 -6.35
N GLN A 79 12.34 2.66 -5.21
CA GLN A 79 12.36 1.68 -4.13
C GLN A 79 11.70 0.37 -4.55
N MET A 80 10.54 0.46 -5.20
CA MET A 80 9.80 -0.72 -5.64
C MET A 80 10.57 -1.49 -6.73
N HIS A 81 11.27 -0.80 -7.64
CA HIS A 81 12.20 -1.43 -8.56
C HIS A 81 13.39 -2.08 -7.86
N GLY A 82 14.03 -1.37 -6.93
CA GLY A 82 15.19 -1.88 -6.19
C GLY A 82 14.85 -3.10 -5.32
N LEU A 83 13.60 -3.23 -4.89
CA LEU A 83 13.09 -4.40 -4.18
C LEU A 83 12.76 -5.58 -5.11
N GLY A 84 12.62 -5.34 -6.41
CA GLY A 84 12.18 -6.32 -7.41
C GLY A 84 10.66 -6.40 -7.57
N TYR A 85 9.90 -5.48 -6.97
CA TYR A 85 8.43 -5.49 -7.01
C TYR A 85 7.87 -4.87 -8.29
N LEU A 86 8.65 -4.06 -9.00
CA LEU A 86 8.31 -3.52 -10.31
C LEU A 86 9.20 -4.10 -11.40
N LYS A 87 8.58 -4.39 -12.54
CA LYS A 87 9.25 -4.68 -13.82
C LYS A 87 9.61 -3.39 -14.54
N ASP A 88 10.43 -3.46 -15.58
CA ASP A 88 10.90 -2.30 -16.35
C ASP A 88 9.79 -1.43 -16.96
N ASP A 89 8.60 -2.00 -17.16
CA ASP A 89 7.39 -1.30 -17.62
C ASP A 89 6.57 -0.66 -16.48
N LEU A 90 7.13 -0.64 -15.27
CA LEU A 90 6.52 -0.18 -14.02
C LEU A 90 5.31 -1.00 -13.55
N SER A 91 5.06 -2.16 -14.16
CA SER A 91 4.04 -3.10 -13.70
C SER A 91 4.50 -3.87 -12.47
N LEU A 92 3.55 -4.25 -11.61
CA LEU A 92 3.83 -5.07 -10.44
C LEU A 92 4.21 -6.50 -10.84
N ASP A 93 5.26 -7.02 -10.20
CA ASP A 93 5.58 -8.43 -10.24
C ASP A 93 4.90 -9.19 -9.09
N TYR A 94 3.61 -9.49 -9.28
CA TYR A 94 2.83 -10.22 -8.28
C TYR A 94 3.42 -11.59 -7.94
N GLN A 95 4.07 -12.25 -8.91
CA GLN A 95 4.68 -13.56 -8.69
C GLN A 95 5.88 -13.42 -7.75
N TYR A 96 6.77 -12.47 -8.04
CA TYR A 96 7.91 -12.19 -7.17
C TYR A 96 7.48 -11.80 -5.75
N ILE A 97 6.46 -10.96 -5.61
CA ILE A 97 5.93 -10.55 -4.30
C ILE A 97 5.38 -11.77 -3.53
N ALA A 98 4.63 -12.65 -4.19
CA ALA A 98 4.11 -13.87 -3.58
C ALA A 98 5.22 -14.85 -3.20
N ASP A 99 6.23 -15.03 -4.06
CA ASP A 99 7.36 -15.90 -3.81
C ASP A 99 8.24 -15.39 -2.65
N GLU A 100 8.44 -14.07 -2.56
CA GLU A 100 9.15 -13.46 -1.44
C GLU A 100 8.41 -13.70 -0.12
N LEU A 101 7.08 -13.56 -0.10
CA LEU A 101 6.27 -13.92 1.07
C LEU A 101 6.45 -15.39 1.48
N MET A 102 6.57 -16.30 0.51
CA MET A 102 6.79 -17.72 0.76
C MET A 102 8.16 -18.03 1.35
N ASN A 103 9.16 -17.19 1.08
CA ASN A 103 10.50 -17.34 1.60
C ASN A 103 10.65 -16.85 3.05
N PHE A 104 9.67 -16.14 3.60
CA PHE A 104 9.70 -15.77 5.01
C PHE A 104 9.45 -16.99 5.91
N THR A 105 10.30 -17.13 6.93
CA THR A 105 10.12 -18.04 8.05
C THR A 105 9.08 -17.45 9.00
N ILE A 106 7.80 -17.65 8.67
CA ILE A 106 6.64 -17.24 9.47
C ILE A 106 5.70 -18.43 9.68
N PRO A 107 4.81 -18.39 10.70
CA PRO A 107 3.82 -19.45 10.90
C PRO A 107 2.96 -19.68 9.64
N GLU A 108 2.67 -20.96 9.35
CA GLU A 108 1.95 -21.34 8.12
C GLU A 108 0.52 -20.78 8.05
N ASP A 109 -0.14 -20.59 9.19
CA ASP A 109 -1.47 -19.98 9.22
C ASP A 109 -1.42 -18.48 8.88
N LEU A 110 -0.41 -17.75 9.38
CA LEU A 110 -0.14 -16.37 9.00
C LEU A 110 0.25 -16.27 7.51
N LYS A 111 1.07 -17.21 7.01
CA LYS A 111 1.45 -17.27 5.60
C LYS A 111 0.22 -17.46 4.71
N ALA A 112 -0.69 -18.37 5.07
CA ALA A 112 -1.95 -18.58 4.35
C ALA A 112 -2.86 -17.34 4.36
N ASP A 113 -3.01 -16.69 5.53
CA ASP A 113 -3.77 -15.44 5.66
C ASP A 113 -3.17 -14.33 4.77
N LEU A 114 -1.84 -14.15 4.79
CA LEU A 114 -1.13 -13.16 3.96
C LEU A 114 -1.22 -13.46 2.46
N GLN A 115 -1.14 -14.73 2.05
CA GLN A 115 -1.28 -15.12 0.64
C GLN A 115 -2.69 -14.83 0.11
N MET A 116 -3.71 -15.22 0.87
CA MET A 116 -5.11 -14.97 0.52
C MET A 116 -5.38 -13.47 0.38
N LEU A 117 -4.93 -12.69 1.35
CA LEU A 117 -5.12 -11.24 1.38
C LEU A 117 -4.28 -10.50 0.33
N GLY A 118 -3.07 -10.97 0.02
CA GLY A 118 -2.28 -10.49 -1.10
C GLY A 118 -2.96 -10.75 -2.45
N GLY A 119 -3.60 -11.92 -2.59
CA GLY A 119 -4.45 -12.25 -3.74
C GLY A 119 -5.61 -11.26 -3.91
N TYR A 120 -6.29 -10.91 -2.81
CA TYR A 120 -7.35 -9.89 -2.82
C TYR A 120 -6.84 -8.52 -3.30
N CYS A 121 -5.66 -8.10 -2.84
CA CYS A 121 -5.05 -6.84 -3.28
C CYS A 121 -4.68 -6.86 -4.77
N ARG A 122 -4.16 -7.98 -5.27
CA ARG A 122 -3.93 -8.17 -6.71
C ARG A 122 -5.22 -8.04 -7.50
N ASP A 123 -6.29 -8.70 -7.07
CA ASP A 123 -7.53 -8.74 -7.82
C ASP A 123 -8.17 -7.34 -7.90
N ILE A 124 -8.20 -6.58 -6.80
CA ILE A 124 -8.70 -5.19 -6.80
C ILE A 124 -7.88 -4.27 -7.68
N THR A 125 -6.55 -4.36 -7.58
CA THR A 125 -5.66 -3.47 -8.33
C THR A 125 -5.64 -3.81 -9.81
N SER A 126 -5.81 -5.08 -10.18
CA SER A 126 -5.98 -5.51 -11.58
C SER A 126 -7.25 -4.94 -12.21
N CYS A 127 -8.33 -4.82 -11.43
CA CYS A 127 -9.59 -4.20 -11.82
C CYS A 127 -9.54 -2.68 -11.95
N TYR A 128 -8.40 -2.03 -11.67
CA TYR A 128 -8.25 -0.59 -11.88
C TYR A 128 -8.49 -0.24 -13.35
N ASN A 129 -9.58 0.48 -13.61
CA ASN A 129 -9.98 0.91 -14.93
C ASN A 129 -9.47 2.34 -15.20
N PRO A 130 -8.57 2.54 -16.17
CA PRO A 130 -7.98 3.85 -16.46
C PRO A 130 -9.01 4.88 -16.94
N ASN A 131 -10.13 4.44 -17.48
CA ASN A 131 -11.11 5.33 -18.13
C ASN A 131 -11.87 6.23 -17.13
N PHE A 132 -11.83 5.96 -15.82
CA PHE A 132 -12.51 6.79 -14.82
C PHE A 132 -11.88 8.16 -14.60
N PHE A 133 -10.60 8.35 -14.95
CA PHE A 133 -9.83 9.55 -14.60
C PHE A 133 -9.24 10.27 -15.83
N GLY A 134 -9.74 9.96 -17.04
CA GLY A 134 -9.26 10.53 -18.29
C GLY A 134 -8.27 9.65 -19.04
N LYS A 135 -7.61 10.22 -20.07
CA LYS A 135 -6.62 9.49 -20.88
C LYS A 135 -5.31 9.36 -20.11
N MET A 136 -5.04 8.17 -19.57
CA MET A 136 -3.76 7.82 -18.94
C MET A 136 -2.95 6.94 -19.88
N THR A 137 -1.64 7.14 -19.88
CA THR A 137 -0.65 6.23 -20.44
C THR A 137 -0.58 4.94 -19.62
N GLU A 138 -0.10 3.87 -20.23
CA GLU A 138 0.06 2.58 -19.57
C GLU A 138 0.99 2.64 -18.34
N LYS A 139 2.07 3.42 -18.42
CA LYS A 139 2.99 3.64 -17.28
C LYS A 139 2.29 4.27 -16.07
N GLU A 140 1.41 5.26 -16.29
CA GLU A 140 0.64 5.88 -15.19
C GLU A 140 -0.31 4.90 -14.54
N VAL A 141 -0.96 4.06 -15.36
CA VAL A 141 -1.86 3.02 -14.88
C VAL A 141 -1.09 2.03 -14.02
N ASN A 142 0.09 1.61 -14.47
CA ASN A 142 0.95 0.67 -13.75
C ASN A 142 1.45 1.26 -12.41
N ILE A 143 1.93 2.51 -12.39
CA ILE A 143 2.31 3.20 -11.15
C ILE A 143 1.13 3.28 -10.18
N LYS A 144 -0.07 3.61 -10.67
CA LYS A 144 -1.25 3.68 -9.81
C LYS A 144 -1.61 2.33 -9.21
N ARG A 145 -1.60 1.26 -10.02
CA ARG A 145 -1.79 -0.10 -9.54
C ARG A 145 -0.78 -0.45 -8.45
N ALA A 146 0.50 -0.09 -8.64
CA ALA A 146 1.54 -0.26 -7.64
C ALA A 146 1.25 0.48 -6.33
N VAL A 147 0.88 1.76 -6.40
CA VAL A 147 0.54 2.56 -5.21
C VAL A 147 -0.68 1.97 -4.48
N PHE A 148 -1.73 1.60 -5.22
CA PHE A 148 -2.91 0.98 -4.63
C PHE A 148 -2.62 -0.38 -4.02
N TYR A 149 -1.78 -1.19 -4.66
CA TYR A 149 -1.36 -2.49 -4.15
C TYR A 149 -0.62 -2.33 -2.83
N VAL A 150 0.38 -1.44 -2.76
CA VAL A 150 1.15 -1.22 -1.53
C VAL A 150 0.27 -0.73 -0.39
N ARG A 151 -0.71 0.13 -0.68
CA ARG A 151 -1.71 0.55 0.33
C ARG A 151 -2.55 -0.64 0.80
N CYS A 152 -3.11 -1.40 -0.13
CA CYS A 152 -3.90 -2.59 0.20
C CYS A 152 -3.09 -3.62 0.98
N ASP A 153 -1.90 -3.97 0.50
CA ASP A 153 -0.99 -4.94 1.13
C ASP A 153 -0.67 -4.53 2.57
N LYS A 154 -0.38 -3.24 2.81
CA LYS A 154 -0.15 -2.73 4.16
C LYS A 154 -1.35 -2.95 5.09
N GLU A 155 -2.54 -2.58 4.65
CA GLU A 155 -3.76 -2.71 5.46
C GLU A 155 -4.07 -4.18 5.75
N VAL A 156 -4.06 -5.03 4.71
CA VAL A 156 -4.41 -6.44 4.87
C VAL A 156 -3.34 -7.22 5.64
N ARG A 157 -2.07 -6.87 5.46
CA ARG A 157 -0.98 -7.41 6.28
C ARG A 157 -1.21 -7.06 7.73
N SER A 158 -1.52 -5.79 8.05
CA SER A 158 -1.85 -5.38 9.43
C SER A 158 -3.00 -6.21 10.01
N MET A 159 -4.08 -6.43 9.25
CA MET A 159 -5.20 -7.27 9.68
C MET A 159 -4.79 -8.73 9.94
N ALA A 160 -3.95 -9.33 9.08
CA ALA A 160 -3.45 -10.69 9.28
C ALA A 160 -2.60 -10.81 10.55
N CYS A 161 -1.76 -9.81 10.81
CA CYS A 161 -0.95 -9.73 12.02
C CYS A 161 -1.82 -9.62 13.28
N MET A 162 -2.80 -8.71 13.27
CA MET A 162 -3.74 -8.57 14.38
C MET A 162 -4.53 -9.85 14.61
N LYS A 163 -4.95 -10.54 13.55
CA LYS A 163 -5.63 -11.84 13.65
C LYS A 163 -4.74 -12.89 14.32
N LYS A 164 -3.45 -12.96 13.99
CA LYS A 164 -2.48 -13.84 14.66
C LYS A 164 -2.36 -13.49 16.14
N ASP A 165 -2.20 -12.21 16.47
CA ASP A 165 -2.05 -11.75 17.85
C ASP A 165 -3.32 -12.06 18.68
N ILE A 166 -4.51 -11.85 18.12
CA ILE A 166 -5.77 -12.23 18.78
C ILE A 166 -5.83 -13.75 19.02
N LYS A 167 -5.44 -14.57 18.03
CA LYS A 167 -5.42 -16.03 18.18
C LYS A 167 -4.46 -16.47 19.28
N SER A 168 -3.27 -15.89 19.37
CA SER A 168 -2.27 -16.28 20.39
C SER A 168 -2.70 -15.92 21.80
N HIS A 169 -3.45 -14.83 21.96
CA HIS A 169 -3.95 -14.36 23.26
C HIS A 169 -5.42 -14.74 23.52
N LEU A 170 -6.06 -15.53 22.64
CA LEU A 170 -7.49 -15.84 22.72
C LEU A 170 -7.88 -16.49 24.06
N ALA A 171 -6.99 -17.29 24.64
CA ALA A 171 -7.20 -17.94 25.94
C ALA A 171 -7.18 -16.97 27.14
N GLU A 172 -6.64 -15.76 26.96
CA GLU A 172 -6.60 -14.71 27.98
C GLU A 172 -7.91 -13.89 28.01
N PHE A 173 -8.70 -13.94 26.94
CA PHE A 173 -9.98 -13.25 26.85
C PHE A 173 -11.12 -14.12 27.36
N ASP A 174 -12.00 -13.55 28.20
CA ASP A 174 -13.26 -14.18 28.59
C ASP A 174 -14.25 -14.18 27.40
N THR A 175 -14.17 -15.23 26.60
CA THR A 175 -15.03 -15.45 25.42
C THR A 175 -16.32 -16.22 25.77
N SER A 176 -16.65 -16.40 27.06
CA SER A 176 -17.82 -17.17 27.49
C SER A 176 -19.16 -16.56 27.05
N SER A 177 -19.19 -15.25 26.83
CA SER A 177 -20.38 -14.50 26.39
C SER A 177 -20.52 -14.39 24.87
N MET A 178 -19.53 -14.87 24.09
CA MET A 178 -19.56 -14.77 22.64
C MET A 178 -20.26 -15.96 21.98
N PRO A 179 -21.19 -15.72 21.04
CA PRO A 179 -21.95 -16.79 20.39
C PRO A 179 -21.08 -17.69 19.50
N GLU A 180 -19.93 -17.20 19.03
CA GLU A 180 -19.01 -17.95 18.18
C GLU A 180 -17.55 -17.57 18.49
N LYS A 181 -16.70 -18.58 18.74
CA LYS A 181 -15.27 -18.40 19.04
C LYS A 181 -14.44 -18.35 17.76
N ASP A 182 -14.91 -17.64 16.75
CA ASP A 182 -14.18 -17.41 15.51
C ASP A 182 -13.30 -16.16 15.63
N PRO A 183 -11.95 -16.27 15.50
CA PRO A 183 -11.05 -15.12 15.45
C PRO A 183 -11.42 -14.06 14.41
N ASN A 184 -12.10 -14.42 13.31
CA ASN A 184 -12.57 -13.46 12.31
C ASN A 184 -13.71 -12.60 12.86
N VAL A 185 -14.63 -13.17 13.64
CA VAL A 185 -15.74 -12.44 14.29
C VAL A 185 -15.18 -11.46 15.33
N LEU A 186 -14.18 -11.89 16.09
CA LEU A 186 -13.46 -11.04 17.03
C LEU A 186 -12.74 -9.88 16.32
N LEU A 187 -12.00 -10.18 15.26
CA LEU A 187 -11.32 -9.15 14.47
C LEU A 187 -12.31 -8.13 13.89
N HIS A 188 -13.44 -8.60 13.33
CA HIS A 188 -14.51 -7.71 12.87
C HIS A 188 -15.12 -6.88 14.00
N ALA A 189 -15.28 -7.44 15.21
CA ALA A 189 -15.76 -6.70 16.36
C ALA A 189 -14.75 -5.60 16.77
N PHE A 190 -13.45 -5.89 16.84
CA PHE A 190 -12.43 -4.90 17.15
C PHE A 190 -12.33 -3.79 16.09
N ILE A 191 -12.36 -4.15 14.79
CA ILE A 191 -12.32 -3.17 13.69
C ILE A 191 -13.61 -2.32 13.66
N ASN A 192 -14.78 -2.90 13.93
CA ASN A 192 -16.04 -2.14 13.97
C ASN A 192 -16.16 -1.25 15.21
N VAL A 193 -15.49 -1.59 16.31
CA VAL A 193 -15.38 -0.70 17.48
C VAL A 193 -14.55 0.53 17.11
N GLU A 194 -13.44 0.38 16.38
CA GLU A 194 -12.67 1.53 15.85
C GLU A 194 -13.43 2.31 14.77
N GLY A 195 -14.24 1.65 13.94
CA GLY A 195 -15.06 2.31 12.91
C GLY A 195 -16.22 3.14 13.45
N ASN A 196 -16.67 2.89 14.68
CA ASN A 196 -17.66 3.70 15.39
C ASN A 196 -17.04 4.75 16.31
N ASP A 197 -15.74 4.69 16.57
CA ASP A 197 -15.01 5.80 17.16
C ASP A 197 -14.76 6.84 16.06
N GLU A 198 -15.61 7.87 16.03
CA GLU A 198 -15.45 9.08 15.23
C GLU A 198 -14.11 9.79 15.56
N LEU A 199 -12.97 9.28 15.09
CA LEU A 199 -11.82 10.12 14.79
C LEU A 199 -12.08 10.77 13.43
N LYS A 200 -12.96 11.77 13.45
CA LYS A 200 -13.01 12.86 12.46
C LYS A 200 -11.63 13.51 12.42
N LEU A 201 -10.76 13.01 11.56
CA LEU A 201 -9.64 13.79 11.05
C LEU A 201 -10.17 14.59 9.86
N TYR A 202 -10.31 15.88 10.11
CA TYR A 202 -10.71 16.98 9.22
C TYR A 202 -10.40 16.79 7.74
#